data_AF-A0A1I4PYC1-F1
#
_entry.id   AF-A0A1I4PYC1-F1
#
_cell.length_a   1.000
_cell.length_b   1.000
_cell.length_c   1.000
_cell.angle_alpha   90.00
_cell.angle_beta   90.00
_cell.angle_gamma   90.00
#
_symmetry.space_group_name_H-M   'P 1'
#
loop_
_entity.id
_entity.type
_entity.pdbx_description
1 polymer ?
#
loop_
_entity_poly.entity_id
_entity_poly.type
_entity_poly.pdbx_seq_one_letter_code
_entity_poly.pdbx_strand_id
1 'polypeptide(L)'
;MIRISNTLKWQILLILLFVLLSSLVVASENNEENFSYINDSIFSDYGTVIFEDLENDPDMIAIRGTIPEIKNSEELKEWDAELRGHRENIGSLIEPYMTSNDGPVVALAYNSDGYMRVYLDKYLETEINDTTIDMLYQIIEEEYEQEGIDNVPVAFIFRYRAIETIEKETYLSGFSSLLCLLVIMCLIALKKYN
;
A
#
# COMPACT_ATOMS: atom_id res chain seq x y z
N MET A 1 29.80 44.90 2.90
CA MET A 1 28.65 45.20 3.78
C MET A 1 27.41 45.30 2.89
N ILE A 2 26.66 44.20 2.72
CA ILE A 2 25.55 44.12 1.75
C ILE A 2 24.31 44.80 2.37
N ARG A 3 23.80 45.84 1.72
CA ARG A 3 22.63 46.61 2.17
C ARG A 3 21.37 46.03 1.55
N ILE A 4 20.73 45.12 2.26
CA ILE A 4 19.49 44.47 1.85
C ILE A 4 18.34 45.48 1.96
N SER A 5 17.62 45.74 0.85
CA SER A 5 16.45 46.62 0.81
C SER A 5 15.30 46.03 1.62
N ASN A 6 14.44 46.87 2.20
CA ASN A 6 13.32 46.42 3.03
C ASN A 6 12.34 45.52 2.25
N THR A 7 12.26 45.67 0.94
CA THR A 7 11.45 44.83 0.05
C THR A 7 12.00 43.40 -0.06
N LEU A 8 13.33 43.25 -0.12
CA LEU A 8 13.99 41.94 -0.21
C LEU A 8 13.86 41.15 1.10
N LYS A 9 13.86 41.85 2.25
CA LYS A 9 13.63 41.24 3.57
C LYS A 9 12.23 40.62 3.68
N TRP A 10 11.22 41.32 3.17
CA TRP A 10 9.83 40.82 3.17
C TRP A 10 9.66 39.60 2.27
N GLN A 11 10.33 39.56 1.12
CA GLN A 11 10.27 38.39 0.25
C GLN A 11 10.97 37.16 0.86
N ILE A 12 12.11 37.35 1.52
CA ILE A 12 12.80 36.25 2.23
C ILE A 12 11.94 35.72 3.38
N LEU A 13 11.25 36.61 4.12
CA LEU A 13 10.34 36.21 5.21
C LEU A 13 9.18 35.35 4.68
N LEU A 14 8.62 35.72 3.52
CA LEU A 14 7.47 35.04 2.91
C LEU A 14 7.86 33.63 2.42
N ILE A 15 9.06 33.50 1.84
CA ILE A 15 9.62 32.20 1.43
C ILE A 15 9.88 31.32 2.65
N LEU A 16 10.47 31.86 3.72
CA LEU A 16 10.75 31.11 4.94
C LEU A 16 9.46 30.60 5.62
N LEU A 17 8.42 31.44 5.63
CA LEU A 17 7.10 31.08 6.14
C LEU A 17 6.49 29.93 5.32
N PHE A 18 6.58 30.00 3.99
CA PHE A 18 6.06 28.95 3.10
C PHE A 18 6.76 27.60 3.34
N VAL A 19 8.08 27.60 3.56
CA VAL A 19 8.86 26.39 3.87
C VAL A 19 8.46 25.77 5.23
N LEU A 20 8.10 26.59 6.22
CA LEU A 20 7.61 26.13 7.52
C LEU A 20 6.18 25.56 7.45
N LEU A 21 5.34 26.05 6.53
CA LEU A 21 4.00 25.50 6.30
C LEU A 21 4.05 24.13 5.63
N SER A 22 5.06 23.84 4.81
CA SER A 22 5.20 22.55 4.11
C SER A 22 5.59 21.37 5.01
N SER A 23 6.04 21.62 6.25
CA SER A 23 6.54 20.57 7.15
C SER A 23 5.46 19.99 8.07
N LEU A 24 4.21 20.46 7.99
CA LEU A 24 3.10 19.87 8.72
C LEU A 24 2.52 18.67 7.96
N VAL A 25 3.30 17.59 7.88
CA VAL A 25 2.72 16.25 7.70
C VAL A 25 2.12 15.88 9.05
N VAL A 26 0.80 16.00 9.16
CA VAL A 26 0.05 15.36 10.24
C VAL A 26 0.22 13.86 10.03
N ALA A 27 0.94 13.21 10.94
CA ALA A 27 0.82 11.77 11.11
C ALA A 27 -0.63 11.51 11.53
N SER A 28 -1.40 10.93 10.61
CA SER A 28 -2.77 10.47 10.88
C SER A 28 -2.71 9.45 12.01
N GLU A 29 -3.44 9.73 13.09
CA GLU A 29 -3.70 8.82 14.18
C GLU A 29 -4.24 7.48 13.68
N ASN A 30 -3.89 6.45 14.44
CA ASN A 30 -4.25 5.05 14.29
C ASN A 30 -5.75 4.92 14.08
N ASN A 31 -6.16 4.40 12.92
CA ASN A 31 -7.54 4.00 12.72
C ASN A 31 -7.77 2.77 13.61
N GLU A 32 -8.54 2.96 14.69
CA GLU A 32 -9.12 1.87 15.44
C GLU A 32 -10.10 1.17 14.48
N GLU A 33 -9.61 0.15 13.76
CA GLU A 33 -10.42 -0.65 12.86
C GLU A 33 -11.49 -1.34 13.70
N ASN A 34 -12.71 -0.90 13.50
CA ASN A 34 -13.86 -1.30 14.28
C ASN A 34 -14.18 -2.77 13.89
N PHE A 35 -13.85 -3.73 14.77
CA PHE A 35 -14.22 -5.17 14.70
C PHE A 35 -15.75 -5.41 14.76
N SER A 36 -16.55 -4.47 14.25
CA SER A 36 -17.95 -4.21 14.57
C SER A 36 -18.95 -5.23 14.04
N TYR A 37 -18.51 -6.30 13.36
CA TYR A 37 -19.43 -7.27 12.75
C TYR A 37 -19.51 -8.61 13.49
N ILE A 38 -18.67 -8.81 14.51
CA ILE A 38 -18.54 -10.11 15.16
C ILE A 38 -19.18 -10.02 16.54
N ASN A 39 -20.44 -10.47 16.62
CA ASN A 39 -21.09 -10.66 17.92
C ASN A 39 -20.54 -11.94 18.58
N ASP A 40 -20.56 -12.02 19.90
CA ASP A 40 -20.00 -13.17 20.65
C ASP A 40 -20.57 -14.54 20.24
N SER A 41 -21.75 -14.57 19.61
CA SER A 41 -22.39 -15.79 19.11
C SER A 41 -21.77 -16.33 17.82
N ILE A 42 -20.97 -15.54 17.08
CA ILE A 42 -20.33 -15.98 15.82
C ILE A 42 -19.02 -16.75 16.09
N PHE A 43 -18.42 -16.61 17.27
CA PHE A 43 -17.12 -17.24 17.55
C PHE A 43 -17.15 -18.77 17.62
N SER A 44 -18.31 -19.39 17.87
CA SER A 44 -18.46 -20.86 17.86
C SER A 44 -18.09 -21.48 16.51
N ASP A 45 -18.37 -20.78 15.41
CA ASP A 45 -18.18 -21.25 14.03
C ASP A 45 -17.34 -20.25 13.20
N TYR A 46 -16.49 -19.47 13.89
CA TYR A 46 -15.77 -18.32 13.33
C TYR A 46 -15.03 -18.63 12.02
N GLY A 47 -14.15 -19.63 12.04
CA GLY A 47 -13.35 -20.02 10.88
C GLY A 47 -14.21 -20.52 9.72
N THR A 48 -15.30 -21.24 10.00
CA THR A 48 -16.24 -21.74 8.99
C THR A 48 -16.92 -20.59 8.26
N VAL A 49 -17.42 -19.59 9.01
CA VAL A 49 -18.08 -18.41 8.42
C VAL A 49 -17.13 -17.65 7.49
N ILE A 50 -15.87 -17.46 7.90
CA ILE A 50 -14.87 -16.76 7.08
C ILE A 50 -14.54 -17.55 5.80
N PHE A 51 -14.38 -18.86 5.90
CA PHE A 51 -14.10 -19.68 4.73
C PHE A 51 -15.29 -19.75 3.78
N GLU A 52 -16.52 -19.80 4.27
CA GLU A 52 -17.71 -19.68 3.42
C GLU A 52 -17.74 -18.33 2.68
N ASP A 53 -17.44 -17.22 3.37
CA ASP A 53 -17.38 -15.89 2.74
C ASP A 53 -16.27 -15.81 1.68
N LEU A 54 -15.10 -16.39 1.94
CA LEU A 54 -13.98 -16.45 1.00
C LEU A 54 -14.29 -17.33 -0.21
N GLU A 55 -14.91 -18.49 -0.02
CA GLU A 55 -15.30 -19.39 -1.10
C GLU A 55 -16.34 -18.77 -2.05
N ASN A 56 -17.10 -17.77 -1.58
CA ASN A 56 -18.06 -17.03 -2.39
C ASN A 56 -17.42 -15.89 -3.23
N ASP A 57 -16.14 -15.58 -3.04
CA ASP A 57 -15.43 -14.58 -3.86
C ASP A 57 -15.11 -15.18 -5.25
N PRO A 58 -15.61 -14.58 -6.35
CA PRO A 58 -15.37 -15.10 -7.71
C PRO A 58 -13.90 -15.04 -8.15
N ASP A 59 -13.07 -14.25 -7.48
CA ASP A 59 -11.64 -14.14 -7.73
C ASP A 59 -10.80 -15.00 -6.77
N MET A 60 -11.44 -15.77 -5.88
CA MET A 60 -10.78 -16.71 -4.99
C MET A 60 -10.10 -17.83 -5.79
N ILE A 61 -8.83 -18.08 -5.46
CA ILE A 61 -8.01 -19.09 -6.12
C ILE A 61 -7.83 -20.29 -5.19
N ALA A 62 -7.36 -20.00 -3.98
CA ALA A 62 -6.97 -21.01 -3.02
C ALA A 62 -6.91 -20.43 -1.61
N ILE A 63 -7.18 -21.28 -0.63
CA ILE A 63 -6.92 -21.02 0.78
C ILE A 63 -5.87 -22.05 1.24
N ARG A 64 -4.91 -21.61 2.06
CA ARG A 64 -3.90 -22.43 2.72
C ARG A 64 -3.89 -22.10 4.22
N GLY A 65 -3.37 -23.02 5.03
CA GLY A 65 -3.37 -22.91 6.48
C GLY A 65 -4.76 -23.09 7.11
N THR A 66 -4.89 -22.73 8.38
CA THR A 66 -6.14 -22.88 9.14
C THR A 66 -6.28 -21.72 10.11
N ILE A 67 -7.46 -21.11 10.15
CA ILE A 67 -7.75 -20.07 11.16
C ILE A 67 -7.76 -20.75 12.53
N PRO A 68 -7.01 -20.23 13.52
CA PRO A 68 -7.00 -20.83 14.85
C PRO A 68 -8.40 -20.75 15.50
N GLU A 69 -8.60 -21.54 16.55
CA GLU A 69 -9.84 -21.48 17.33
C GLU A 69 -9.90 -20.15 18.10
N ILE A 70 -10.71 -19.21 17.63
CA ILE A 70 -10.88 -17.88 18.21
C ILE A 70 -12.23 -17.83 18.92
N LYS A 71 -12.24 -17.66 20.25
CA LYS A 71 -13.45 -17.80 21.07
C LYS A 71 -14.17 -16.50 21.37
N ASN A 72 -13.47 -15.37 21.20
CA ASN A 72 -13.99 -14.06 21.50
C ASN A 72 -13.18 -12.98 20.77
N SER A 73 -13.66 -11.74 20.84
CA SER A 73 -13.03 -10.60 20.15
C SER A 73 -11.64 -10.24 20.66
N GLU A 74 -11.31 -10.57 21.92
CA GLU A 74 -9.98 -10.28 22.46
C GLU A 74 -8.94 -11.25 21.88
N GLU A 75 -9.27 -12.54 21.84
CA GLU A 75 -8.44 -13.56 21.16
C GLU A 75 -8.24 -13.23 19.67
N LEU A 76 -9.27 -12.69 19.00
CA LEU A 76 -9.15 -12.25 17.61
C LEU A 76 -8.14 -11.09 17.46
N LYS A 77 -8.15 -10.13 18.39
CA LYS A 77 -7.23 -9.00 18.37
C LYS A 77 -5.80 -9.43 18.67
N GLU A 78 -5.62 -10.33 19.64
CA GLU A 78 -4.32 -10.90 19.97
C GLU A 78 -3.76 -11.63 18.73
N TRP A 79 -4.58 -12.44 18.08
CA TRP A 79 -4.22 -13.14 16.84
C TRP A 79 -3.90 -12.20 15.67
N ASP A 80 -4.73 -11.18 15.41
CA ASP A 80 -4.46 -10.19 14.35
C ASP A 80 -3.15 -9.42 14.62
N ALA A 81 -2.85 -9.13 15.89
CA ALA A 81 -1.59 -8.52 16.29
C ALA A 81 -0.38 -9.44 16.05
N GLU A 82 -0.49 -10.73 16.39
CA GLU A 82 0.53 -11.73 16.09
C GLU A 82 0.77 -11.83 14.57
N LEU A 83 -0.29 -12.00 13.78
CA LEU A 83 -0.20 -12.04 12.32
C LEU A 83 0.53 -10.82 11.75
N ARG A 84 0.15 -9.62 12.18
CA ARG A 84 0.74 -8.37 11.69
C ARG A 84 2.16 -8.14 12.18
N GLY A 85 2.58 -8.80 13.26
CA GLY A 85 3.94 -8.73 13.80
C GLY A 85 5.02 -9.07 12.77
N HIS A 86 4.72 -9.94 11.80
CA HIS A 86 5.65 -10.41 10.76
C HIS A 86 5.57 -9.62 9.45
N ARG A 87 4.74 -8.57 9.39
CA ARG A 87 4.43 -7.83 8.14
C ARG A 87 5.65 -7.34 7.38
N GLU A 88 6.62 -6.77 8.07
CA GLU A 88 7.80 -6.21 7.42
C GLU A 88 8.72 -7.31 6.88
N ASN A 89 8.88 -8.42 7.61
CA ASN A 89 9.69 -9.57 7.18
C ASN A 89 9.05 -10.28 5.97
N ILE A 90 7.76 -10.60 6.07
CA ILE A 90 6.98 -11.16 4.96
C ILE A 90 7.04 -10.24 3.74
N GLY A 91 6.88 -8.93 3.94
CA GLY A 91 6.98 -7.94 2.88
C GLY A 91 8.32 -8.02 2.15
N SER A 92 9.43 -8.14 2.88
CA SER A 92 10.76 -8.29 2.30
C SER A 92 10.96 -9.64 1.59
N LEU A 93 10.44 -10.74 2.14
CA LEU A 93 10.55 -12.07 1.54
C LEU A 93 9.76 -12.19 0.23
N ILE A 94 8.60 -11.53 0.15
CA ILE A 94 7.72 -11.54 -1.02
C ILE A 94 8.12 -10.49 -2.06
N GLU A 95 8.87 -9.45 -1.68
CA GLU A 95 9.31 -8.38 -2.59
C GLU A 95 9.82 -8.89 -3.96
N PRO A 96 10.69 -9.91 -4.05
CA PRO A 96 11.18 -10.42 -5.35
C PRO A 96 10.09 -10.99 -6.26
N TYR A 97 8.94 -11.38 -5.70
CA TYR A 97 7.79 -11.93 -6.41
C TYR A 97 6.71 -10.88 -6.70
N MET A 98 6.93 -9.63 -6.31
CA MET A 98 6.01 -8.55 -6.61
C MET A 98 6.02 -8.19 -8.09
N THR A 99 4.91 -7.67 -8.61
CA THR A 99 4.78 -7.21 -10.00
C THR A 99 5.79 -6.14 -10.40
N SER A 100 6.30 -5.36 -9.44
CA SER A 100 7.40 -4.41 -9.66
C SER A 100 8.74 -5.07 -10.00
N ASN A 101 8.89 -6.36 -9.67
CA ASN A 101 10.07 -7.20 -9.91
C ASN A 101 9.75 -8.34 -10.89
N ASP A 102 8.81 -8.10 -11.82
CA ASP A 102 8.36 -9.08 -12.83
C ASP A 102 7.73 -10.36 -12.25
N GLY A 103 7.32 -10.34 -10.98
CA GLY A 103 6.66 -11.46 -10.31
C GLY A 103 5.13 -11.38 -10.34
N PRO A 104 4.45 -12.46 -9.88
CA PRO A 104 2.99 -12.56 -9.95
C PRO A 104 2.23 -11.82 -8.85
N VAL A 105 2.88 -11.35 -7.78
CA VAL A 105 2.21 -10.77 -6.60
C VAL A 105 1.94 -9.28 -6.80
N VAL A 106 0.68 -8.88 -6.77
CA VAL A 106 0.27 -7.47 -6.86
C VAL A 106 0.41 -6.76 -5.52
N ALA A 107 -0.04 -7.42 -4.44
CA ALA A 107 -0.07 -6.85 -3.11
C ALA A 107 -0.25 -7.93 -2.04
N LEU A 108 0.08 -7.57 -0.81
CA LEU A 108 -0.25 -8.30 0.41
C LEU A 108 -1.18 -7.47 1.28
N ALA A 109 -2.10 -8.13 1.99
CA ALA A 109 -2.93 -7.48 3.00
C ALA A 109 -3.20 -8.41 4.17
N TYR A 110 -3.42 -7.83 5.34
CA TYR A 110 -3.87 -8.54 6.53
C TYR A 110 -5.33 -8.20 6.77
N ASN A 111 -6.20 -9.22 6.77
CA ASN A 111 -7.61 -9.04 7.08
C ASN A 111 -7.78 -9.11 8.60
N SER A 112 -8.52 -8.15 9.18
CA SER A 112 -8.94 -8.13 10.59
C SER A 112 -9.69 -9.40 11.01
N ASP A 113 -10.23 -10.16 10.06
CA ASP A 113 -10.88 -11.43 10.32
C ASP A 113 -9.88 -12.56 10.66
N GLY A 114 -8.57 -12.28 10.67
CA GLY A 114 -7.55 -13.21 11.17
C GLY A 114 -6.88 -14.05 10.08
N TYR A 115 -6.76 -13.53 8.86
CA TYR A 115 -6.06 -14.19 7.75
C TYR A 115 -5.32 -13.19 6.84
N MET A 116 -4.30 -13.67 6.14
CA MET A 116 -3.57 -12.90 5.14
C MET A 116 -4.21 -13.05 3.75
N ARG A 117 -4.18 -11.99 2.94
CA ARG A 117 -4.49 -12.02 1.51
C ARG A 117 -3.23 -11.79 0.68
N VAL A 118 -3.00 -12.69 -0.26
CA VAL A 118 -2.02 -12.55 -1.33
C VAL A 118 -2.76 -12.27 -2.62
N TYR A 119 -2.61 -11.06 -3.14
CA TYR A 119 -3.23 -10.68 -4.41
C TYR A 119 -2.31 -11.04 -5.56
N LEU A 120 -2.77 -11.91 -6.46
CA LEU A 120 -2.04 -12.35 -7.64
C LEU A 120 -2.53 -11.61 -8.89
N ASP A 121 -1.62 -11.35 -9.83
CA ASP A 121 -1.95 -10.57 -11.02
C ASP A 121 -2.93 -11.33 -11.91
N LYS A 122 -4.14 -10.78 -12.03
CA LYS A 122 -5.20 -11.36 -12.83
C LYS A 122 -4.82 -11.49 -14.32
N TYR A 123 -3.89 -10.68 -14.81
CA TYR A 123 -3.40 -10.84 -16.19
C TYR A 123 -2.58 -12.12 -16.40
N LEU A 124 -2.10 -12.75 -15.31
CA LEU A 124 -1.31 -13.98 -15.31
C LEU A 124 -2.16 -15.20 -14.89
N GLU A 125 -3.48 -15.09 -14.84
CA GLU A 125 -4.39 -16.15 -14.37
C GLU A 125 -4.18 -17.49 -15.07
N THR A 126 -3.81 -17.50 -16.35
CA THR A 126 -3.53 -18.75 -17.10
C THR A 126 -2.16 -19.37 -16.82
N GLU A 127 -1.25 -18.61 -16.19
CA GLU A 127 0.13 -19.03 -15.90
C GLU A 127 0.29 -19.47 -14.44
N ILE A 128 -0.49 -18.87 -13.54
CA ILE A 128 -0.49 -19.17 -12.12
C ILE A 128 -1.19 -20.52 -11.89
N ASN A 129 -0.51 -21.40 -11.15
CA ASN A 129 -0.98 -22.73 -10.81
C ASN A 129 -0.63 -23.07 -9.35
N ASP A 130 -1.06 -24.24 -8.88
CA ASP A 130 -0.82 -24.69 -7.50
C ASP A 130 0.65 -24.68 -7.10
N THR A 131 1.60 -24.94 -8.02
CA THR A 131 3.03 -24.88 -7.68
C THR A 131 3.48 -23.46 -7.33
N THR A 132 2.96 -22.44 -8.03
CA THR A 132 3.23 -21.04 -7.70
C THR A 132 2.61 -20.67 -6.35
N ILE A 133 1.38 -21.10 -6.10
CA ILE A 133 0.64 -20.84 -4.85
C ILE A 133 1.36 -21.48 -3.68
N ASP A 134 1.71 -22.76 -3.79
CA ASP A 134 2.36 -23.52 -2.72
C ASP A 134 3.76 -22.99 -2.41
N MET A 135 4.52 -22.56 -3.42
CA MET A 135 5.82 -21.89 -3.22
C MET A 135 5.65 -20.57 -2.44
N LEU A 136 4.69 -19.73 -2.81
CA LEU A 136 4.44 -18.47 -2.10
C LEU A 136 3.95 -18.72 -0.67
N TYR A 137 3.07 -19.71 -0.49
CA TYR A 137 2.61 -20.12 0.83
C TYR A 137 3.77 -20.62 1.70
N GLN A 138 4.66 -21.45 1.17
CA GLN A 138 5.82 -21.96 1.90
C GLN A 138 6.75 -20.82 2.38
N ILE A 139 7.00 -19.82 1.54
CA ILE A 139 7.81 -18.65 1.94
C ILE A 139 7.19 -17.92 3.13
N ILE A 140 5.86 -17.80 3.14
CA ILE A 140 5.12 -17.16 4.23
C ILE A 140 5.16 -18.04 5.48
N GLU A 141 4.81 -19.32 5.33
CA GLU A 141 4.77 -20.31 6.41
C GLU A 141 6.10 -20.42 7.15
N GLU A 142 7.23 -20.50 6.43
CA GLU A 142 8.57 -20.62 7.01
C GLU A 142 8.97 -19.42 7.90
N GLU A 143 8.41 -18.22 7.66
CA GLU A 143 8.61 -17.05 8.53
C GLU A 143 7.81 -17.17 9.84
N TYR A 144 6.60 -17.69 9.78
CA TYR A 144 5.74 -17.89 10.97
C TYR A 144 6.20 -19.09 11.82
N GLU A 145 6.63 -20.19 11.18
CA GLU A 145 7.13 -21.39 11.87
C GLU A 145 8.35 -21.08 12.75
N GLN A 146 9.22 -20.16 12.33
CA GLN A 146 10.38 -19.72 13.12
C GLN A 146 10.01 -19.12 14.48
N GLU A 147 8.79 -18.61 14.58
CA GLU A 147 8.26 -17.90 15.74
C GLU A 147 7.18 -18.74 16.46
N GLY A 148 7.03 -20.01 16.04
CA GLY A 148 6.17 -21.01 16.67
C GLY A 148 4.70 -20.94 16.25
N ILE A 149 4.41 -20.26 15.13
CA ILE A 149 3.07 -20.19 14.54
C ILE A 149 3.05 -21.14 13.33
N ASP A 150 2.28 -22.22 13.45
CA ASP A 150 2.12 -23.21 12.37
C ASP A 150 0.77 -23.05 11.67
N ASN A 151 0.72 -23.38 10.39
CA ASN A 151 -0.46 -23.37 9.50
C ASN A 151 -1.13 -21.99 9.37
N VAL A 152 -0.36 -20.94 9.08
CA VAL A 152 -0.90 -19.57 8.98
C VAL A 152 -1.99 -19.48 7.88
N PRO A 153 -3.19 -18.95 8.17
CA PRO A 153 -4.27 -18.84 7.18
C PRO A 153 -3.97 -17.77 6.12
N VAL A 154 -3.88 -18.20 4.85
CA VAL A 154 -3.60 -17.34 3.69
C VAL A 154 -4.60 -17.61 2.57
N ALA A 155 -5.26 -16.56 2.11
CA ALA A 155 -6.14 -16.56 0.95
C ALA A 155 -5.44 -15.96 -0.27
N PHE A 156 -5.43 -16.70 -1.38
CA PHE A 156 -4.89 -16.28 -2.67
C PHE A 156 -6.03 -15.85 -3.58
N ILE A 157 -5.96 -14.61 -4.08
CA ILE A 157 -7.05 -13.95 -4.78
C ILE A 157 -6.51 -13.23 -6.01
N PHE A 158 -7.19 -13.33 -7.15
CA PHE A 158 -6.81 -12.56 -8.33
C PHE A 158 -7.16 -11.08 -8.18
N ARG A 159 -6.28 -10.21 -8.67
CA ARG A 159 -6.49 -8.76 -8.73
C ARG A 159 -5.82 -8.16 -9.95
N TYR A 160 -6.50 -7.25 -10.63
CA TYR A 160 -5.85 -6.46 -11.67
C TYR A 160 -4.82 -5.54 -11.06
N ARG A 161 -3.56 -5.62 -11.52
CA ARG A 161 -2.55 -4.61 -11.18
C ARG A 161 -2.92 -3.25 -11.77
N ALA A 162 -2.53 -2.17 -11.09
CA ALA A 162 -2.61 -0.85 -11.67
C ALA A 162 -1.67 -0.79 -12.88
N ILE A 163 -2.22 -0.51 -14.06
CA ILE A 163 -1.40 -0.19 -15.22
C ILE A 163 -1.15 1.30 -15.12
N GLU A 164 0.07 1.69 -14.77
CA GLU A 164 0.50 3.06 -15.05
C GLU A 164 0.48 3.22 -16.56
N THR A 165 -0.57 3.86 -17.08
CA THR A 165 -0.54 4.42 -18.42
C THR A 165 0.66 5.35 -18.45
N ILE A 166 1.74 4.92 -19.09
CA ILE A 166 2.81 5.82 -19.51
C ILE A 166 2.20 6.73 -20.57
N GLU A 167 1.43 7.72 -20.12
CA GLU A 167 1.32 8.96 -20.87
C GLU A 167 2.75 9.50 -20.91
N LYS A 168 3.47 9.20 -21.98
CA LYS A 168 4.57 10.04 -22.45
C LYS A 168 3.96 11.37 -22.88
N GLU A 169 3.36 12.07 -21.94
CA GLU A 169 3.24 13.50 -21.98
C GLU A 169 4.69 14.00 -22.02
N THR A 170 5.13 14.28 -23.24
CA THR A 170 6.40 14.96 -23.48
C THR A 170 6.17 16.41 -23.07
N TYR A 171 5.95 16.65 -21.79
CA TYR A 171 6.03 17.98 -21.23
C TYR A 171 7.46 18.41 -21.46
N LEU A 172 7.64 19.40 -22.35
CA LEU A 172 8.81 20.25 -22.36
C LEU A 172 8.92 20.87 -20.96
N SER A 173 9.63 20.17 -20.08
CA SER A 173 9.93 20.62 -18.73
C SER A 173 10.70 21.92 -18.82
N GLY A 174 10.13 23.00 -18.30
CA GLY A 174 10.93 24.18 -17.92
C GLY A 174 10.43 25.54 -18.36
N PHE A 175 9.34 25.65 -19.10
CA PHE A 175 8.69 26.95 -19.34
C PHE A 175 7.25 26.88 -18.83
N SER A 176 7.04 27.21 -17.56
CA SER A 176 5.70 27.64 -17.17
C SER A 176 5.32 28.77 -18.12
N SER A 177 4.09 28.76 -18.63
CA SER A 177 3.56 29.81 -19.52
C SER A 177 3.91 31.23 -19.04
N LEU A 178 4.04 31.40 -17.71
CA LEU A 178 4.52 32.62 -17.06
C LEU A 178 5.94 33.05 -17.49
N LEU A 179 6.90 32.13 -17.62
CA LEU A 179 8.27 32.46 -18.04
C LEU A 179 8.31 32.93 -19.50
N CYS A 180 7.50 32.31 -20.38
CA CYS A 180 7.33 32.76 -21.75
C CYS A 180 6.74 34.18 -21.81
N LEU A 181 5.71 34.46 -20.99
CA LEU A 181 5.14 35.80 -20.89
C LEU A 181 6.15 36.83 -20.36
N LEU A 182 6.97 36.47 -19.36
CA LEU A 182 8.03 37.35 -18.85
C LEU A 182 9.10 37.66 -19.91
N VAL A 183 9.54 36.66 -20.67
CA VAL A 183 10.50 36.88 -21.77
C VAL A 183 9.92 37.79 -22.86
N ILE A 184 8.66 37.58 -23.24
CA ILE A 184 7.97 38.44 -24.23
C ILE A 184 7.86 39.88 -23.69
N MET A 185 7.48 40.07 -22.43
CA MET A 185 7.41 41.39 -21.80
C MET A 185 8.77 42.08 -21.74
N CYS A 186 9.85 41.35 -21.42
CA CYS A 186 11.22 41.87 -21.45
C CYS A 186 11.64 42.33 -22.86
N LEU A 187 11.32 41.56 -23.90
CA LEU A 187 11.63 41.92 -25.29
C LEU A 187 10.84 43.15 -25.76
N ILE A 188 9.57 43.27 -25.37
CA ILE A 188 8.75 44.45 -25.67
C ILE A 188 9.31 45.69 -24.95
N ALA A 189 9.71 45.54 -23.68
CA ALA A 189 10.33 46.62 -22.93
C ALA A 189 11.64 47.09 -23.60
N LEU A 190 12.53 46.15 -23.98
CA LEU A 190 13.79 46.49 -24.66
C LEU A 190 13.59 47.20 -26.00
N LYS A 191 12.56 46.82 -26.78
CA LYS A 191 12.22 47.50 -28.05
C LYS A 191 11.70 48.92 -27.85
N LYS A 192 11.20 49.27 -26.65
CA LYS A 192 10.71 50.62 -26.35
C LYS A 192 11.84 51.60 -25.94
N TYR A 193 13.03 51.08 -25.64
CA TYR A 193 14.19 51.86 -25.17
C TYR A 193 15.33 51.97 -26.20
N ASN A 194 15.18 51.37 -27.39
CA ASN A 194 15.99 51.62 -28.59
C ASN A 194 15.13 52.34 -29.64
#